data_AF-A0A972TQ57-F1
#
_entry.id   AF-A0A972TQ57-F1
#
_cell.length_a   1.000
_cell.length_b   1.000
_cell.length_c   1.000
_cell.angle_alpha   90.00
_cell.angle_beta   90.00
_cell.angle_gamma   90.00
#
_symmetry.space_group_name_H-M   'P 1'
#
loop_
_entity.id
_entity.type
_entity.pdbx_description
1 polymer ?
#
loop_
_entity_poly.entity_id
_entity_poly.type
_entity_poly.pdbx_seq_one_letter_code
_entity_poly.pdbx_strand_id
1 'polypeptide(L)'
;MGDFLGFRKMITPGIIQILFWLGVLGCVIGGIGIMTAEDEYGETDSANVIIGILYILIGPIVVRVYCELLILFFRIFDVVKDMLGVLKQGGGPLGKSSCPHCGAANVLGGSFCSGCGKTIS
;
A
#
# COMPACT_ATOMS: atom_id res chain seq x y z
N MET A 1 11.44 -18.24 -2.36
CA MET A 1 10.23 -17.39 -2.52
C MET A 1 10.64 -15.91 -2.55
N GLY A 2 11.61 -15.54 -3.40
CA GLY A 2 12.19 -14.19 -3.42
C GLY A 2 11.64 -13.27 -4.50
N ASP A 3 10.96 -13.83 -5.51
CA ASP A 3 10.66 -13.10 -6.74
C ASP A 3 9.25 -12.47 -6.79
N PHE A 4 8.40 -12.75 -5.80
CA PHE A 4 7.05 -12.18 -5.74
C PHE A 4 7.00 -10.73 -5.23
N LEU A 5 8.07 -10.23 -4.60
CA LEU A 5 8.13 -8.89 -4.01
C LEU A 5 8.76 -7.85 -4.96
N GLY A 6 9.69 -8.26 -5.83
CA GLY A 6 10.23 -7.41 -6.90
C GLY A 6 9.18 -7.09 -7.97
N PHE A 7 8.26 -8.03 -8.21
CA PHE A 7 7.16 -7.83 -9.14
C PHE A 7 6.12 -6.83 -8.60
N ARG A 8 5.82 -6.82 -7.29
CA ARG A 8 4.84 -5.86 -6.73
C ARG A 8 5.30 -4.41 -6.83
N LYS A 9 6.59 -4.09 -6.60
CA LYS A 9 7.10 -2.72 -6.69
C LYS A 9 7.17 -2.17 -8.13
N MET A 10 7.15 -3.04 -9.14
CA MET A 10 7.03 -2.67 -10.57
C MET A 10 5.60 -2.83 -11.13
N ILE A 11 4.78 -3.75 -10.62
CA ILE A 11 3.37 -3.92 -10.99
C ILE A 11 2.49 -2.83 -10.38
N THR A 12 2.66 -2.53 -9.09
CA THR A 12 1.86 -1.51 -8.39
C THR A 12 1.87 -0.16 -9.12
N PRO A 13 3.01 0.40 -9.59
CA PRO A 13 2.98 1.62 -10.40
C PRO A 13 2.26 1.43 -11.74
N GLY A 14 2.36 0.24 -12.37
CA GLY A 14 1.65 -0.07 -13.62
C GLY A 14 0.12 -0.16 -13.46
N ILE A 15 -0.38 -0.83 -12.42
CA ILE A 15 -1.82 -0.92 -12.10
C ILE A 15 -2.40 0.47 -11.86
N ILE A 16 -1.67 1.32 -11.15
CA ILE A 16 -2.13 2.65 -10.79
C ILE A 16 -2.16 3.58 -12.01
N GLN A 17 -1.23 3.43 -12.96
CA GLN A 17 -1.32 4.12 -14.25
C GLN A 17 -2.57 3.72 -15.04
N ILE A 18 -2.92 2.43 -15.05
CA ILE A 18 -4.14 1.95 -15.71
C ILE A 18 -5.38 2.53 -15.04
N LEU A 19 -5.45 2.50 -13.70
CA LEU A 19 -6.54 3.10 -12.92
C LEU A 19 -6.65 4.61 -13.14
N PHE A 20 -5.53 5.33 -13.24
CA PHE A 20 -5.52 6.76 -13.54
C PHE A 20 -6.19 7.05 -14.88
N TRP A 21 -5.78 6.35 -15.94
CA TRP A 21 -6.37 6.52 -17.27
C TRP A 21 -7.86 6.15 -17.30
N LEU A 22 -8.26 5.09 -16.58
CA LEU A 22 -9.66 4.70 -16.41
C LEU A 22 -10.46 5.76 -15.67
N GLY A 23 -9.89 6.35 -14.61
CA GLY A 23 -10.50 7.44 -13.85
C GLY A 23 -10.65 8.70 -14.69
N VAL A 24 -9.62 9.11 -15.44
CA VAL A 24 -9.68 10.25 -16.36
C VAL A 24 -10.72 10.02 -17.45
N LEU A 25 -10.77 8.82 -18.04
CA LEU A 25 -11.78 8.46 -19.03
C LEU A 25 -13.19 8.55 -18.42
N GLY A 26 -13.36 8.07 -17.19
CA GLY A 26 -14.59 8.22 -16.41
C GLY A 26 -14.96 9.69 -16.14
N CYS A 27 -13.99 10.56 -15.86
CA CYS A 27 -14.24 11.99 -15.69
C CYS A 27 -14.72 12.65 -16.99
N VAL A 28 -14.17 12.25 -18.14
CA VAL A 28 -14.60 12.76 -19.45
C VAL A 28 -16.01 12.28 -19.78
N ILE A 29 -16.28 10.98 -19.66
CA ILE A 29 -17.59 10.40 -19.95
C ILE A 29 -18.64 10.93 -18.97
N GLY A 30 -18.33 10.99 -17.68
CA GLY A 30 -19.21 11.51 -16.64
C GLY A 30 -19.48 13.00 -16.83
N GLY A 31 -18.47 13.79 -17.18
CA GLY A 31 -18.62 15.21 -17.49
C GLY A 31 -19.55 15.46 -18.68
N ILE A 32 -19.39 14.69 -19.76
CA ILE A 32 -20.30 14.73 -20.92
C ILE A 32 -21.72 14.28 -20.51
N GLY A 33 -21.84 13.23 -19.70
CA GLY A 33 -23.13 12.74 -19.20
C GLY A 33 -23.89 13.79 -18.38
N ILE A 34 -23.18 14.57 -17.56
CA ILE A 34 -23.74 15.70 -16.80
C ILE A 34 -24.23 16.81 -17.76
N MET A 35 -23.50 17.07 -18.84
CA MET A 35 -23.92 18.07 -19.85
C MET A 35 -25.19 17.67 -20.59
N THR A 36 -25.40 16.37 -20.80
CA THR A 36 -26.58 15.83 -21.50
C THR A 36 -27.69 15.40 -20.56
N ALA A 37 -27.54 15.64 -19.25
CA ALA A 37 -28.57 15.32 -18.28
C ALA A 37 -29.76 16.27 -18.47
N GLU A 38 -30.93 15.68 -18.73
CA GLU A 38 -32.20 16.39 -18.81
C GLU A 38 -32.83 16.41 -17.41
N ASP A 39 -33.28 17.57 -16.95
CA ASP A 39 -34.02 17.69 -15.69
C ASP A 39 -35.46 17.17 -15.85
N GLU A 40 -36.23 17.09 -14.76
CA GLU A 40 -37.60 16.53 -14.72
C GLU A 40 -38.59 17.24 -15.68
N TYR A 41 -38.22 18.42 -16.19
CA TYR A 41 -38.97 19.20 -17.18
C TYR A 41 -38.44 19.08 -18.62
N GLY A 42 -37.41 18.26 -18.88
CA GLY A 42 -36.81 18.04 -20.20
C GLY A 42 -35.98 19.21 -20.74
N GLU A 43 -35.75 20.24 -19.93
CA GLU A 43 -34.91 21.37 -20.29
C GLU A 43 -33.47 21.13 -19.82
N THR A 44 -32.51 21.35 -20.72
CA THR A 44 -31.09 21.27 -20.37
C THR A 44 -30.67 22.60 -19.76
N ASP A 45 -30.54 22.67 -18.44
CA ASP A 45 -30.07 23.89 -17.78
C ASP A 45 -28.64 24.21 -18.23
N SER A 46 -28.42 25.46 -18.62
CA SER A 46 -27.09 26.02 -18.88
C SER A 46 -26.11 25.83 -17.71
N ALA A 47 -26.63 25.69 -16.49
CA ALA A 47 -25.85 25.36 -15.30
C ALA A 47 -25.18 23.98 -15.41
N ASN A 48 -25.86 22.97 -15.94
CA ASN A 48 -25.34 21.61 -16.08
C ASN A 48 -24.16 21.55 -17.06
N VAL A 49 -24.18 22.38 -18.11
CA VAL A 49 -23.06 22.51 -19.04
C VAL A 49 -21.82 23.07 -18.33
N ILE A 50 -21.98 24.11 -17.52
CA ILE A 50 -20.87 24.73 -16.77
C ILE A 50 -20.30 23.74 -15.74
N ILE A 51 -21.18 23.03 -15.02
CA ILE A 51 -20.78 22.02 -14.03
C ILE A 51 -20.05 20.86 -14.72
N GLY A 52 -20.51 20.40 -15.89
CA GLY A 52 -19.86 19.35 -16.67
C GLY A 52 -18.45 19.74 -17.13
N ILE A 53 -18.25 20.98 -17.62
CA ILE A 53 -16.92 21.49 -17.99
C ILE A 53 -16.00 21.53 -16.76
N LEU A 54 -16.52 22.05 -15.65
CA LEU A 54 -15.77 22.14 -14.40
C LEU A 54 -15.37 20.76 -13.90
N TYR A 55 -16.24 19.75 -14.04
CA TYR A 55 -15.97 18.37 -13.68
C TYR A 55 -14.87 17.73 -14.54
N ILE A 56 -14.83 18.01 -15.85
CA ILE A 56 -13.76 17.53 -16.74
C ILE A 56 -12.40 18.16 -16.40
N LEU A 57 -12.38 19.41 -15.91
CA LEU A 57 -11.15 20.09 -15.50
C LEU A 57 -10.66 19.70 -14.10
N ILE A 58 -11.56 19.68 -13.11
CA ILE A 58 -11.24 19.38 -11.71
C ILE A 58 -11.10 17.86 -11.50
N GLY A 59 -11.87 17.04 -12.21
CA GLY A 59 -11.91 15.59 -12.07
C GLY A 59 -10.54 14.92 -12.17
N PRO A 60 -9.72 15.19 -13.21
CA PRO A 60 -8.37 14.63 -13.34
C PRO A 60 -7.44 15.00 -12.18
N ILE A 61 -7.61 16.18 -11.58
CA ILE A 61 -6.84 16.63 -10.41
C ILE A 61 -7.22 15.78 -9.20
N VAL A 62 -8.52 15.56 -8.97
CA VAL A 62 -9.02 14.70 -7.88
C VAL A 62 -8.54 13.26 -8.08
N VAL A 63 -8.62 12.73 -9.30
CA VAL A 63 -8.14 11.38 -9.63
C VAL A 63 -6.64 11.26 -9.35
N ARG A 64 -5.81 12.26 -9.68
CA ARG A 64 -4.38 12.25 -9.32
C ARG A 64 -4.18 12.11 -7.82
N VAL A 65 -4.79 13.01 -7.04
CA VAL A 65 -4.67 13.02 -5.58
C VAL A 65 -5.09 11.66 -5.00
N TYR A 66 -6.17 11.07 -5.53
CA TYR A 66 -6.62 9.75 -5.10
C TYR A 66 -5.59 8.65 -5.44
N CYS A 67 -5.01 8.68 -6.65
CA CYS A 67 -3.94 7.77 -7.04
C CYS A 67 -2.68 7.92 -6.16
N GLU A 68 -2.27 9.13 -5.80
CA GLU A 68 -1.15 9.36 -4.87
C GLU A 68 -1.44 8.81 -3.47
N LEU A 69 -2.67 8.97 -2.96
CA LEU A 69 -3.09 8.39 -1.68
C LEU A 69 -3.10 6.86 -1.71
N LEU A 70 -3.52 6.24 -2.81
CA LEU A 70 -3.46 4.77 -2.98
C LEU A 70 -2.01 4.26 -2.93
N ILE A 71 -1.07 4.96 -3.60
CA ILE A 71 0.37 4.64 -3.55
C ILE A 71 0.89 4.75 -2.12
N LEU A 72 0.52 5.84 -1.42
CA LEU A 72 0.91 6.08 -0.04
C LEU A 72 0.42 4.95 0.89
N PHE A 73 -0.83 4.53 0.73
CA PHE A 73 -1.43 3.47 1.53
C PHE A 73 -0.74 2.12 1.34
N PHE A 74 -0.41 1.74 0.09
CA PHE A 74 0.38 0.54 -0.17
C PHE A 74 1.78 0.61 0.45
N ARG A 75 2.42 1.79 0.40
CA ARG A 75 3.72 2.01 1.05
C ARG A 75 3.64 1.80 2.57
N ILE A 76 2.58 2.28 3.22
CA ILE A 76 2.37 2.09 4.67
C ILE A 76 2.19 0.61 5.00
N PHE A 77 1.41 -0.13 4.20
CA PHE A 77 1.23 -1.57 4.42
C PHE A 77 2.52 -2.38 4.30
N ASP A 78 3.40 -2.01 3.38
CA ASP A 78 4.71 -2.66 3.25
C ASP A 78 5.55 -2.41 4.52
N VAL A 79 5.57 -1.18 5.03
CA VAL A 79 6.30 -0.83 6.27
C VAL A 79 5.75 -1.59 7.48
N VAL A 80 4.43 -1.68 7.62
CA VAL A 80 3.80 -2.41 8.73
C VAL A 80 4.11 -3.91 8.68
N LYS A 81 4.11 -4.51 7.49
CA LYS A 81 4.49 -5.93 7.32
C LYS A 81 5.95 -6.19 7.64
N ASP A 82 6.82 -5.25 7.33
CA ASP A 82 8.25 -5.35 7.65
C ASP A 82 8.47 -5.36 9.17
N MET A 83 7.82 -4.44 9.91
CA MET A 83 7.86 -4.42 11.37
C MET A 83 7.27 -5.70 12.01
N LEU A 84 6.17 -6.22 11.46
CA LEU A 84 5.62 -7.52 11.87
C LEU A 84 6.58 -8.68 11.61
N GLY A 85 7.36 -8.62 10.54
CA GLY A 85 8.42 -9.58 10.24
C GLY A 85 9.50 -9.61 11.33
N VAL A 86 9.90 -8.43 11.84
CA VAL A 86 10.85 -8.29 12.95
C VAL A 86 10.28 -8.89 14.24
N LEU A 87 9.00 -8.66 14.54
CA LEU A 87 8.37 -9.19 15.76
C LEU A 87 8.11 -10.70 15.68
N LYS A 88 7.72 -11.23 14.52
CA LYS A 88 7.49 -12.67 14.31
C LYS A 88 8.79 -13.49 14.40
N GLN A 89 9.94 -12.86 14.17
CA GLN A 89 11.25 -13.48 14.40
C GLN A 89 11.63 -13.59 15.88
N GLY A 90 10.83 -13.06 16.82
CA GLY A 90 10.99 -13.34 18.24
C GLY A 90 12.38 -13.01 18.81
N GLY A 91 13.08 -12.03 18.26
CA GLY A 91 14.42 -11.69 18.71
C GLY A 91 14.80 -10.29 18.26
N GLY A 92 15.17 -9.45 19.23
CA GLY A 92 16.11 -8.37 18.95
C GLY A 92 17.43 -8.94 18.39
N PRO A 93 18.45 -8.10 18.15
CA PRO A 93 19.75 -8.49 17.56
C PRO A 93 20.62 -9.37 18.48
N LEU A 94 20.01 -10.20 19.32
CA LEU A 94 20.68 -11.20 20.12
C LEU A 94 20.94 -12.39 19.19
N GLY A 95 22.07 -12.30 18.49
CA GLY A 95 22.72 -13.42 17.82
C GLY A 95 22.74 -14.70 18.65
N LYS A 96 23.09 -15.81 18.02
CA LYS A 96 23.14 -17.14 18.64
C LYS A 96 24.52 -17.30 19.28
N SER A 97 24.60 -17.40 20.60
CA SER A 97 25.84 -17.77 21.30
C SER A 97 25.90 -19.27 21.48
N SER A 98 27.07 -19.85 21.23
CA SER A 98 27.32 -21.24 21.60
C SER A 98 27.58 -21.33 23.10
N CYS A 99 26.97 -22.30 23.77
CA CYS A 99 27.18 -22.55 25.19
C CYS A 99 28.62 -23.04 25.43
N PRO A 100 29.41 -22.42 26.35
CA PRO A 100 30.79 -22.83 26.62
C PRO A 100 30.91 -24.21 27.28
N HIS A 101 29.80 -24.77 27.79
CA HIS A 101 29.81 -26.07 28.48
C HIS A 101 29.47 -27.27 27.60
N CYS A 102 28.56 -27.12 26.64
CA CYS A 102 28.10 -28.24 25.80
C CYS A 102 28.07 -27.92 24.30
N GLY A 103 28.39 -26.69 23.90
CA GLY A 103 28.38 -26.26 22.50
C GLY A 103 27.00 -26.00 21.90
N ALA A 104 25.91 -26.26 22.64
CA ALA A 104 24.55 -26.03 22.14
C ALA A 104 24.34 -24.55 21.78
N ALA A 105 23.69 -24.30 20.64
CA ALA A 105 23.31 -22.94 20.23
C ALA A 105 22.17 -22.45 21.13
N ASN A 106 22.34 -21.27 21.73
CA ASN A 106 21.34 -20.65 22.56
C ASN A 106 21.11 -19.18 22.14
N VAL A 107 19.95 -18.63 22.51
CA VAL A 107 19.65 -17.21 22.29
C VAL A 107 20.57 -16.34 23.15
N LEU A 108 21.24 -15.33 22.57
CA LEU A 108 22.03 -14.38 23.36
C LEU A 108 21.10 -13.71 24.39
N GLY A 109 21.58 -13.58 25.63
CA GLY A 109 20.78 -13.02 26.74
C GLY A 109 19.85 -14.00 27.46
N GLY A 110 19.83 -15.28 27.07
CA GLY A 110 19.22 -16.33 27.91
C GLY A 110 20.00 -16.49 29.22
N SER A 111 19.34 -16.77 30.33
CA SER A 111 20.00 -17.05 31.61
C SER A 111 20.48 -18.49 31.74
N PHE A 112 19.88 -19.44 30.99
CA PHE A 112 20.16 -20.88 31.07
C PHE A 112 20.28 -21.53 29.68
N CYS A 113 21.12 -22.56 29.57
CA CYS A 113 21.31 -23.36 28.37
C CYS A 113 20.17 -24.37 28.18
N SER A 114 19.53 -24.38 27.00
CA SER A 114 18.47 -25.34 26.65
C SER A 114 18.94 -26.79 26.49
N GLY A 115 20.24 -27.01 26.30
CA GLY A 115 20.81 -28.36 26.15
C GLY A 115 21.27 -28.98 27.47
N CYS A 116 22.02 -28.23 28.28
CA CYS A 116 22.65 -28.76 29.51
C CYS A 116 22.13 -28.15 30.81
N GLY A 117 21.25 -27.15 30.77
CA GLY A 117 20.66 -26.52 31.96
C GLY A 117 21.60 -25.60 32.75
N LYS A 118 22.87 -25.45 32.34
CA LYS A 118 23.83 -24.54 33.00
C LYS A 118 23.62 -23.08 32.60
N THR A 119 24.02 -22.16 33.45
CA THR A 119 24.01 -20.72 33.15
C THR A 119 24.98 -20.38 32.02
N ILE A 120 24.56 -19.46 31.15
CA ILE A 120 25.33 -18.97 29.98
C ILE A 120 25.87 -17.55 30.16
N SER A 121 26.03 -17.12 31.42
CA SER A 121 26.73 -15.89 31.81
C SER A 121 28.23 -15.96 31.56
#